data_AF-A0A916VME2-F1
#
_entry.id   AF-A0A916VME2-F1
#
_cell.length_a   1.000
_cell.length_b   1.000
_cell.length_c   1.000
_cell.angle_alpha   90.00
_cell.angle_beta   90.00
_cell.angle_gamma   90.00
#
_symmetry.space_group_name_H-M   'P 1'
#
loop_
_entity.id
_entity.type
_entity.pdbx_description
1 polymer ?
#
loop_
_entity_poly.entity_id
_entity_poly.type
_entity_poly.pdbx_seq_one_letter_code
_entity_poly.pdbx_strand_id
1 'polypeptide(L)'
;MKSPTTRQTATIKEISGTLEIFIPDQNAKSTVKVKNFLDKTGVAISNSVLKSSDIEVLIQKPEDMNQDEQCEVKRQVTQQQENFMLARSLTVFFAEFKCSIFSSMLASIPQDKSIIILIKDVDSKLKGIEFESESGEVILQQASSSMGTFTMENGGAEIRVYRFEEKLPPKTRLNLYLFTAESVVTVPFKVVDVPLP
;
A
#
# COMPACT_ATOMS: atom_id res chain seq x y z
N MET A 1 31.67 -39.21 -40.33
CA MET A 1 30.40 -38.73 -39.75
C MET A 1 30.57 -37.26 -39.41
N LYS A 2 29.81 -36.36 -40.05
CA LYS A 2 29.86 -34.92 -39.76
C LYS A 2 28.94 -34.68 -38.56
N SER A 3 29.51 -34.30 -37.41
CA SER A 3 28.73 -33.89 -36.24
C SER A 3 27.86 -32.67 -36.60
N PRO A 4 26.62 -32.57 -36.10
CA PRO A 4 25.73 -31.48 -36.45
C PRO A 4 26.27 -30.17 -35.88
N THR A 5 26.36 -29.16 -36.75
CA THR A 5 26.84 -27.81 -36.46
C THR A 5 26.05 -27.22 -35.29
N THR A 6 26.77 -26.74 -34.28
CA THR A 6 26.25 -26.02 -33.12
C THR A 6 25.37 -24.86 -33.60
N ARG A 7 24.09 -24.87 -33.19
CA ARG A 7 23.10 -23.83 -33.53
C ARG A 7 23.46 -22.51 -32.84
N GLN A 8 24.36 -21.73 -33.43
CA GLN A 8 24.68 -20.37 -32.99
C GLN A 8 23.57 -19.42 -33.47
N THR A 9 22.59 -19.16 -32.63
CA THR A 9 21.57 -18.13 -32.92
C THR A 9 22.10 -16.82 -32.37
N ALA A 10 22.29 -15.80 -33.22
CA ALA A 10 22.82 -14.49 -32.83
C ALA A 10 21.73 -13.49 -32.42
N THR A 11 20.48 -13.73 -32.84
CA THR A 11 19.35 -12.83 -32.59
C THR A 11 18.07 -13.62 -32.31
N ILE A 12 17.24 -13.10 -31.41
CA ILE A 12 15.85 -13.50 -31.25
C ILE A 12 15.04 -12.79 -32.34
N LYS A 13 14.43 -13.57 -33.25
CA LYS A 13 13.68 -13.01 -34.40
C LYS A 13 12.49 -12.17 -33.99
N GLU A 14 11.76 -12.61 -32.96
CA GLU A 14 10.54 -11.96 -32.53
C GLU A 14 10.27 -12.22 -31.05
N ILE A 15 9.90 -11.16 -30.34
CA ILE A 15 9.25 -11.17 -29.04
C ILE A 15 7.94 -10.41 -29.20
N SER A 16 6.81 -11.08 -29.01
CA SER A 16 5.49 -10.45 -29.07
C SER A 16 4.64 -10.87 -27.88
N GLY A 17 3.68 -10.01 -27.52
CA GLY A 17 2.81 -10.24 -26.38
C GLY A 17 1.87 -9.06 -26.16
N THR A 18 1.31 -8.99 -24.95
CA THR A 18 0.41 -7.92 -24.52
C THR A 18 0.92 -7.28 -23.25
N LEU A 19 0.89 -5.96 -23.21
CA LEU A 19 1.13 -5.15 -22.01
C LEU A 19 -0.22 -4.77 -21.41
N GLU A 20 -0.39 -5.01 -20.12
CA GLU A 20 -1.49 -4.43 -19.35
C GLU A 20 -0.98 -3.16 -18.67
N ILE A 21 -1.57 -2.02 -19.03
CA ILE A 21 -1.18 -0.71 -18.53
C ILE A 21 -2.29 -0.22 -17.60
N PHE A 22 -1.94 0.04 -16.34
CA PHE A 22 -2.85 0.64 -15.38
C PHE A 22 -2.92 2.16 -15.58
N ILE A 23 -4.12 2.67 -15.85
CA ILE A 23 -4.42 4.08 -16.11
C ILE A 23 -5.58 4.50 -15.20
N PRO A 24 -5.30 4.96 -13.97
CA PRO A 24 -6.35 5.25 -12.98
C PRO A 24 -7.32 6.34 -13.45
N ASP A 25 -6.85 7.32 -14.22
CA ASP A 25 -7.68 8.44 -14.69
C ASP A 25 -8.81 8.03 -15.66
N GLN A 26 -8.77 6.82 -16.22
CA GLN A 26 -9.85 6.32 -17.07
C GLN A 26 -11.10 5.93 -16.28
N ASN A 27 -10.97 5.64 -14.98
CA ASN A 27 -12.09 5.32 -14.12
C ASN A 27 -12.05 6.15 -12.84
N ALA A 28 -13.06 6.98 -12.61
CA ALA A 28 -13.18 7.76 -11.37
C ALA A 28 -13.20 6.89 -10.10
N LYS A 29 -13.64 5.61 -10.20
CA LYS A 29 -13.59 4.64 -9.08
C LYS A 29 -12.20 4.06 -8.83
N SER A 30 -11.26 4.24 -9.74
CA SER A 30 -9.86 3.84 -9.55
C SER A 30 -9.06 4.84 -8.73
N THR A 31 -9.63 5.99 -8.37
CA THR A 31 -8.95 7.00 -7.54
C THR A 31 -9.84 7.44 -6.38
N VAL A 32 -9.41 7.13 -5.15
CA VAL A 32 -10.04 7.63 -3.93
C VAL A 32 -9.22 8.80 -3.39
N LYS A 33 -9.83 9.99 -3.38
CA LYS A 33 -9.22 11.20 -2.82
C LYS A 33 -9.73 11.48 -1.41
N VAL A 34 -8.84 11.47 -0.42
CA VAL A 34 -9.15 11.74 0.98
C VAL A 34 -8.61 13.12 1.35
N LYS A 35 -9.51 14.09 1.43
CA LYS A 35 -9.18 15.45 1.89
C LYS A 35 -8.89 15.46 3.40
N ASN A 36 -7.94 16.32 3.80
CA ASN A 36 -7.52 16.55 5.18
C ASN A 36 -7.31 15.22 5.91
N PHE A 37 -6.57 14.30 5.28
CA PHE A 37 -6.44 12.94 5.82
C PHE A 37 -5.73 12.92 7.17
N LEU A 38 -4.92 13.96 7.46
CA LEU A 38 -4.22 14.13 8.73
C LEU A 38 -5.17 14.35 9.92
N ASP A 39 -6.41 14.77 9.68
CA ASP A 39 -7.45 14.89 10.70
C ASP A 39 -8.19 13.56 10.96
N LYS A 40 -7.87 12.52 10.17
CA LYS A 40 -8.51 11.20 10.19
C LYS A 40 -7.58 10.11 10.71
N THR A 41 -6.53 10.47 11.43
CA THR A 41 -5.63 9.49 12.04
C THR A 41 -6.35 8.70 13.12
N GLY A 42 -5.90 7.48 13.42
CA GLY A 42 -6.53 6.66 14.45
C GLY A 42 -7.76 5.87 13.99
N VAL A 43 -8.41 6.26 12.88
CA VAL A 43 -9.65 5.67 12.39
C VAL A 43 -9.52 5.20 10.94
N ALA A 44 -10.15 4.07 10.61
CA ALA A 44 -10.18 3.57 9.24
C ALA A 44 -10.89 4.56 8.30
N ILE A 45 -10.34 4.76 7.11
CA ILE A 45 -10.91 5.66 6.10
C ILE A 45 -12.24 5.08 5.62
N SER A 46 -13.34 5.76 5.99
CA SER A 46 -14.66 5.41 5.49
C SER A 46 -14.87 6.00 4.08
N ASN A 47 -14.76 5.15 3.06
CA ASN A 47 -15.06 5.49 1.67
C ASN A 47 -15.82 4.33 1.00
N SER A 48 -16.84 4.63 0.19
CA SER A 48 -17.69 3.62 -0.45
C SER A 48 -16.93 2.74 -1.45
N VAL A 49 -15.97 3.30 -2.18
CA VAL A 49 -15.15 2.58 -3.18
C VAL A 49 -14.18 1.62 -2.50
N LEU A 50 -13.56 2.05 -1.39
CA LEU A 50 -12.70 1.17 -0.58
C LEU A 50 -13.51 0.00 -0.02
N LYS A 51 -14.69 0.28 0.55
CA LYS A 51 -15.61 -0.74 1.09
C LYS A 51 -16.10 -1.72 0.01
N SER A 52 -16.50 -1.23 -1.17
CA SER A 52 -16.94 -2.11 -2.26
C SER A 52 -15.81 -2.95 -2.86
N SER A 53 -14.56 -2.62 -2.55
CA SER A 53 -13.37 -3.35 -3.00
C SER A 53 -12.78 -4.23 -1.90
N ASP A 54 -13.43 -4.29 -0.73
CA ASP A 54 -12.96 -4.97 0.48
C ASP A 54 -11.58 -4.50 0.97
N ILE A 55 -11.31 -3.20 0.80
CA ILE A 55 -10.07 -2.55 1.23
C ILE A 55 -10.33 -1.73 2.49
N GLU A 56 -9.51 -1.94 3.52
CA GLU A 56 -9.45 -1.06 4.69
C GLU A 56 -8.11 -0.32 4.69
N VAL A 57 -8.13 0.98 4.99
CA VAL A 57 -6.93 1.81 5.12
C VAL A 57 -7.02 2.59 6.43
N LEU A 58 -5.97 2.53 7.24
CA LEU A 58 -5.85 3.25 8.51
C LEU A 58 -4.57 4.09 8.47
N ILE A 59 -4.68 5.36 8.87
CA ILE A 59 -3.56 6.30 8.88
C ILE A 59 -3.16 6.59 10.32
N GLN A 60 -1.85 6.63 10.55
CA GLN A 60 -1.26 6.88 11.86
C GLN A 60 -0.08 7.83 11.70
N LYS A 61 0.05 8.78 12.62
CA LYS A 61 1.31 9.51 12.79
C LYS A 61 2.16 8.76 13.81
N PRO A 62 3.49 8.78 13.65
CA PRO A 62 4.37 8.20 14.66
C PRO A 62 4.16 8.84 16.05
N GLU A 63 3.86 10.14 16.12
CA GLU A 63 3.63 10.85 17.40
C GLU A 63 2.41 10.32 18.18
N ASP A 64 1.42 9.74 17.48
CA ASP A 64 0.24 9.09 18.06
C ASP A 64 0.57 7.68 18.61
N MET A 65 1.86 7.31 18.68
CA MET A 65 2.35 5.98 19.07
C MET A 65 3.08 5.92 20.42
N ASN A 66 2.97 6.95 21.26
CA ASN A 66 3.58 6.93 22.59
C ASN A 66 3.10 5.72 23.43
N GLN A 67 4.07 5.08 24.09
CA GLN A 67 4.09 3.66 24.46
C GLN A 67 3.24 3.25 25.68
N ASP A 68 2.78 4.19 26.50
CA ASP A 68 2.40 3.84 27.88
C ASP A 68 0.90 3.55 28.10
N GLU A 69 -0.01 4.05 27.25
CA GLU A 69 -1.45 3.96 27.53
C GLU A 69 -2.20 2.82 26.81
N GLN A 70 -1.60 2.14 25.82
CA GLN A 70 -2.37 1.30 24.88
C GLN A 70 -2.05 -0.21 24.88
N CYS A 71 -1.10 -0.69 25.69
CA CYS A 71 -0.89 -2.14 25.84
C CYS A 71 -1.81 -2.83 26.86
N GLU A 72 -2.71 -2.08 27.52
CA GLU A 72 -3.81 -2.66 28.29
C GLU A 72 -4.90 -3.30 27.41
N VAL A 73 -4.94 -2.99 26.11
CA VAL A 73 -5.87 -3.57 25.13
C VAL A 73 -5.74 -5.10 25.05
N LYS A 74 -4.53 -5.65 25.32
CA LYS A 74 -4.32 -7.11 25.45
C LYS A 74 -5.17 -7.74 26.58
N ARG A 75 -5.51 -7.00 27.64
CA ARG A 75 -6.24 -7.53 28.80
C ARG A 75 -7.76 -7.46 28.64
N GLN A 76 -8.30 -6.46 27.94
CA GLN A 76 -9.75 -6.34 27.74
C GLN A 76 -10.28 -7.13 26.54
N VAL A 77 -9.53 -7.21 25.44
CA VAL A 77 -9.96 -7.92 24.21
C VAL A 77 -9.95 -9.44 24.37
N THR A 78 -9.14 -9.97 25.30
CA THR A 78 -9.07 -11.42 25.57
C THR A 78 -10.28 -11.94 26.37
N GLN A 79 -11.07 -11.08 27.01
CA GLN A 79 -12.20 -11.50 27.87
C GLN A 79 -13.58 -11.38 27.23
N GLN A 80 -13.72 -10.76 26.05
CA GLN A 80 -15.01 -10.67 25.36
C GLN A 80 -14.94 -11.19 23.92
N GLN A 81 -15.65 -12.31 23.74
CA GLN A 81 -16.31 -12.82 22.53
C GLN A 81 -15.51 -13.73 21.58
N GLU A 82 -15.98 -14.98 21.56
CA GLU A 82 -15.76 -16.03 20.56
C GLU A 82 -16.21 -15.64 19.13
N ASN A 83 -16.87 -14.48 18.95
CA ASN A 83 -17.19 -13.89 17.64
C ASN A 83 -16.08 -12.99 17.06
N PHE A 84 -14.97 -12.79 17.78
CA PHE A 84 -13.91 -11.86 17.40
C PHE A 84 -12.84 -12.48 16.48
N MET A 85 -12.88 -13.80 16.26
CA MET A 85 -11.88 -14.51 15.44
C MET A 85 -11.99 -14.26 13.92
N LEU A 86 -13.13 -13.75 13.43
CA LEU A 86 -13.36 -13.57 11.99
C LEU A 86 -13.19 -12.12 11.49
N ALA A 87 -13.07 -11.14 12.39
CA ALA A 87 -12.96 -9.73 12.02
C ALA A 87 -11.96 -8.98 12.92
N ARG A 88 -10.69 -9.40 12.90
CA ARG A 88 -9.62 -8.52 13.39
C ARG A 88 -9.56 -7.28 12.49
N SER A 89 -10.09 -6.16 12.98
CA SER A 89 -10.01 -4.87 12.31
C SER A 89 -8.56 -4.35 12.31
N LEU A 90 -8.21 -3.49 11.34
CA LEU A 90 -6.88 -2.85 11.29
C LEU A 90 -6.48 -2.17 12.60
N THR A 91 -7.44 -1.69 13.38
CA THR A 91 -7.20 -1.07 14.70
C THR A 91 -6.65 -2.06 15.72
N VAL A 92 -7.20 -3.28 15.77
CA VAL A 92 -6.72 -4.35 16.67
C VAL A 92 -5.33 -4.80 16.27
N PHE A 93 -5.10 -5.00 14.96
CA PHE A 93 -3.78 -5.30 14.45
C PHE A 93 -2.76 -4.22 14.80
N PHE A 94 -3.12 -2.95 14.64
CA PHE A 94 -2.23 -1.86 15.00
C PHE A 94 -1.88 -1.84 16.49
N ALA A 95 -2.84 -2.13 17.37
CA ALA A 95 -2.59 -2.26 18.80
C ALA A 95 -1.63 -3.43 19.11
N GLU A 96 -1.81 -4.57 18.44
CA GLU A 96 -0.89 -5.72 18.56
C GLU A 96 0.50 -5.39 18.03
N PHE A 97 0.60 -4.75 16.87
CA PHE A 97 1.83 -4.30 16.24
C PHE A 97 2.61 -3.34 17.13
N LYS A 98 1.94 -2.34 17.71
CA LYS A 98 2.50 -1.41 18.70
C LYS A 98 3.12 -2.15 19.90
N CYS A 99 2.42 -3.16 20.43
CA CYS A 99 2.84 -3.87 21.65
C CYS A 99 3.85 -5.00 21.42
N SER A 100 4.06 -5.45 20.18
CA SER A 100 4.78 -6.69 19.87
C SER A 100 6.17 -6.47 19.29
N ILE A 101 7.03 -5.70 19.96
CA ILE A 101 8.49 -5.61 19.64
C ILE A 101 8.83 -4.62 18.49
N PHE A 102 7.88 -4.15 17.68
CA PHE A 102 8.16 -3.15 16.63
C PHE A 102 8.31 -1.71 17.14
N SER A 103 8.01 -1.45 18.40
CA SER A 103 8.14 -0.11 18.98
C SER A 103 9.58 0.45 18.88
N SER A 104 10.59 -0.40 19.01
CA SER A 104 12.00 -0.02 18.81
C SER A 104 12.33 0.31 17.34
N MET A 105 11.72 -0.40 16.39
CA MET A 105 11.89 -0.14 14.96
C MET A 105 11.20 1.18 14.55
N LEU A 106 10.01 1.45 15.10
CA LEU A 106 9.28 2.69 14.84
C LEU A 106 9.91 3.90 15.53
N ALA A 107 10.58 3.71 16.66
CA ALA A 107 11.32 4.79 17.34
C ALA A 107 12.40 5.43 16.45
N SER A 108 12.88 4.73 15.42
CA SER A 108 13.83 5.26 14.43
C SER A 108 13.19 6.13 13.34
N ILE A 109 11.86 6.20 13.28
CA ILE A 109 11.13 6.97 12.28
C ILE A 109 11.00 8.43 12.76
N PRO A 110 11.36 9.43 11.92
CA PRO A 110 11.14 10.84 12.24
C PRO A 110 9.67 11.12 12.53
N GLN A 111 9.38 11.62 13.73
CA GLN A 111 8.01 11.66 14.27
C GLN A 111 7.09 12.64 13.55
N ASP A 112 7.64 13.79 13.15
CA ASP A 112 6.94 14.94 12.58
C ASP A 112 6.92 14.96 11.04
N LYS A 113 7.70 14.08 10.40
CA LYS A 113 7.89 14.01 8.94
C LYS A 113 7.58 12.65 8.34
N SER A 114 6.84 11.81 9.06
CA SER A 114 6.49 10.49 8.57
C SER A 114 5.01 10.19 8.78
N ILE A 115 4.47 9.36 7.89
CA ILE A 115 3.12 8.83 7.96
C ILE A 115 3.18 7.31 7.84
N ILE A 116 2.43 6.63 8.70
CA ILE A 116 2.27 5.19 8.67
C ILE A 116 0.88 4.90 8.13
N ILE A 117 0.81 4.06 7.09
CA ILE A 117 -0.44 3.61 6.49
C ILE A 117 -0.52 2.11 6.65
N LEU A 118 -1.58 1.66 7.32
CA LEU A 118 -1.94 0.26 7.42
C LEU A 118 -3.01 -0.04 6.38
N ILE A 119 -2.83 -1.13 5.64
CA ILE A 119 -3.65 -1.49 4.49
C ILE A 119 -4.05 -2.94 4.67
N LYS A 120 -5.35 -3.23 4.58
CA LYS A 120 -5.87 -4.58 4.42
C LYS A 120 -6.49 -4.65 3.04
N ASP A 121 -5.91 -5.45 2.17
CA ASP A 121 -6.28 -5.56 0.76
C ASP A 121 -5.93 -6.97 0.27
N VAL A 122 -6.88 -7.89 0.46
CA VAL A 122 -6.66 -9.33 0.21
C VAL A 122 -6.39 -9.59 -1.28
N ASP A 123 -7.02 -8.83 -2.16
CA ASP A 123 -6.92 -8.97 -3.62
C ASP A 123 -5.79 -8.14 -4.24
N SER A 124 -5.01 -7.41 -3.41
CA SER A 124 -3.95 -6.51 -3.87
C SER A 124 -4.43 -5.49 -4.92
N LYS A 125 -5.65 -4.97 -4.77
CA LYS A 125 -6.25 -3.99 -5.67
C LYS A 125 -5.64 -2.60 -5.51
N LEU A 126 -5.13 -2.21 -4.35
CA LEU A 126 -4.46 -0.94 -4.12
C LEU A 126 -3.06 -0.96 -4.78
N LYS A 127 -2.91 -0.21 -5.87
CA LYS A 127 -1.68 -0.16 -6.67
C LYS A 127 -0.77 1.01 -6.30
N GLY A 128 -1.32 2.10 -5.77
CA GLY A 128 -0.53 3.29 -5.46
C GLY A 128 -1.13 4.16 -4.38
N ILE A 129 -0.26 4.93 -3.74
CA ILE A 129 -0.62 5.96 -2.78
C ILE A 129 0.21 7.19 -3.10
N GLU A 130 -0.45 8.34 -3.24
CA GLU A 130 0.18 9.63 -3.47
C GLU A 130 -0.35 10.67 -2.48
N PHE A 131 0.47 11.69 -2.25
CA PHE A 131 0.14 12.83 -1.41
C PHE A 131 0.10 14.07 -2.31
N GLU A 132 -0.99 14.81 -2.26
CA GLU A 132 -1.23 15.98 -3.12
C GLU A 132 -1.49 17.20 -2.23
N SER A 133 -0.87 18.33 -2.53
CA SER A 133 -1.07 19.58 -1.80
C SER A 133 -2.50 20.14 -1.99
N GLU A 134 -2.81 21.26 -1.31
CA GLU A 134 -4.05 22.00 -1.57
C GLU A 134 -4.10 22.53 -3.02
N SER A 135 -2.96 22.97 -3.58
CA SER A 135 -2.85 23.48 -4.95
C SER A 135 -2.95 22.39 -6.03
N GLY A 136 -2.76 21.13 -5.66
CA GLY A 136 -2.82 19.99 -6.58
C GLY A 136 -1.48 19.44 -7.02
N GLU A 137 -0.40 19.93 -6.43
CA GLU A 137 0.95 19.45 -6.69
C GLU A 137 1.22 18.17 -5.91
N VAL A 138 1.86 17.20 -6.56
CA VAL A 138 2.28 15.95 -5.91
C VAL A 138 3.44 16.24 -4.96
N ILE A 139 3.30 15.83 -3.71
CA ILE A 139 4.34 15.93 -2.69
C ILE A 139 5.20 14.68 -2.76
N LEU A 140 6.47 14.86 -3.12
CA LEU A 140 7.43 13.76 -3.21
C LEU A 140 7.90 13.31 -1.83
N GLN A 141 7.87 12.01 -1.60
CA GLN A 141 8.48 11.36 -0.45
C GLN A 141 9.97 11.10 -0.69
N GLN A 142 10.80 11.25 0.34
CA GLN A 142 12.24 10.94 0.25
C GLN A 142 12.49 9.44 0.19
N ALA A 143 11.64 8.66 0.86
CA ALA A 143 11.63 7.22 0.78
C ALA A 143 10.23 6.70 1.10
N SER A 144 9.81 5.69 0.33
CA SER A 144 8.71 4.79 0.70
C SER A 144 9.34 3.44 0.97
N SER A 145 9.40 3.03 2.23
CA SER A 145 9.73 1.66 2.58
C SER A 145 8.45 0.96 3.00
N SER A 146 8.05 -0.07 2.26
CA SER A 146 7.12 -1.05 2.81
C SER A 146 7.89 -1.78 3.90
N MET A 147 7.45 -1.67 5.16
CA MET A 147 8.12 -2.31 6.29
C MET A 147 7.83 -3.82 6.36
N GLY A 148 7.15 -4.36 5.35
CA GLY A 148 6.77 -5.75 5.20
C GLY A 148 5.26 -5.91 5.05
N THR A 149 4.87 -6.95 4.33
CA THR A 149 3.51 -7.48 4.38
C THR A 149 3.43 -8.47 5.53
N PHE A 150 2.53 -8.25 6.49
CA PHE A 150 2.29 -9.16 7.59
C PHE A 150 1.05 -10.00 7.28
N THR A 151 1.25 -11.26 6.93
CA THR A 151 0.14 -12.16 6.61
C THR A 151 -0.50 -12.67 7.90
N MET A 152 -1.72 -12.22 8.18
CA MET A 152 -2.60 -12.87 9.14
C MET A 152 -3.19 -14.13 8.51
N GLU A 153 -3.65 -15.09 9.32
CA GLU A 153 -4.29 -16.33 8.86
C GLU A 153 -5.50 -16.09 7.92
N ASN A 154 -6.05 -14.86 7.83
CA ASN A 154 -7.21 -14.49 7.02
C ASN A 154 -6.99 -13.30 6.05
N GLY A 155 -5.79 -13.13 5.48
CA GLY A 155 -5.56 -12.19 4.37
C GLY A 155 -4.79 -10.93 4.78
N GLY A 156 -3.48 -10.96 4.56
CA GLY A 156 -2.47 -10.09 5.15
C GLY A 156 -2.75 -8.58 5.18
N ALA A 157 -2.28 -7.95 6.25
CA ALA A 157 -2.21 -6.51 6.38
C ALA A 157 -0.81 -6.02 6.00
N GLU A 158 -0.73 -4.98 5.18
CA GLU A 158 0.52 -4.31 4.81
C GLU A 158 0.71 -3.05 5.67
N ILE A 159 1.95 -2.78 6.07
CA ILE A 159 2.34 -1.52 6.71
C ILE A 159 3.31 -0.78 5.79
N ARG A 160 2.92 0.42 5.37
CA ARG A 160 3.77 1.33 4.61
C ARG A 160 4.16 2.52 5.46
N VAL A 161 5.45 2.87 5.42
CA VAL A 161 5.98 4.07 6.07
C VAL A 161 6.46 5.03 5.00
N TYR A 162 5.87 6.22 4.98
CA TYR A 162 6.23 7.31 4.09
C TYR A 162 7.00 8.36 4.87
N ARG A 163 8.18 8.74 4.37
CA ARG A 163 9.04 9.78 4.97
C ARG A 163 9.14 10.97 4.03
N PHE A 164 9.03 12.16 4.60
CA PHE A 164 9.02 13.42 3.87
C PHE A 164 10.20 14.30 4.29
N GLU A 165 10.61 15.18 3.39
CA GLU A 165 11.66 16.17 3.68
C GLU A 165 11.17 17.24 4.67
N GLU A 166 9.93 17.69 4.45
CA GLU A 166 9.22 18.64 5.28
C GLU A 166 7.94 18.02 5.83
N LYS A 167 7.42 18.63 6.91
CA LYS A 167 6.14 18.23 7.48
C LYS A 167 5.03 18.44 6.45
N LEU A 168 4.15 17.45 6.32
CA LEU A 168 3.02 17.57 5.41
C LEU A 168 2.11 18.74 5.80
N PRO A 169 1.72 19.60 4.83
CA PRO A 169 0.71 20.63 5.07
C PRO A 169 -0.61 20.04 5.61
N PRO A 170 -1.34 20.75 6.49
CA PRO A 170 -2.57 20.24 7.09
C PRO A 170 -3.65 19.84 6.08
N LYS A 171 -3.69 20.53 4.94
CA LYS A 171 -4.68 20.33 3.87
C LYS A 171 -4.23 19.37 2.78
N THR A 172 -3.16 18.61 3.01
CA THR A 172 -2.73 17.57 2.07
C THR A 172 -3.85 16.56 1.86
N ARG A 173 -4.01 16.16 0.61
CA ARG A 173 -4.92 15.12 0.13
C ARG A 173 -4.15 13.82 -0.05
N LEU A 174 -4.76 12.73 0.37
CA LEU A 174 -4.26 11.39 0.09
C LEU A 174 -5.00 10.84 -1.13
N ASN A 175 -4.26 10.44 -2.16
CA ASN A 175 -4.80 9.78 -3.33
C ASN A 175 -4.45 8.29 -3.26
N LEU A 176 -5.48 7.44 -3.29
CA LEU A 176 -5.34 5.99 -3.32
C LEU A 176 -5.73 5.51 -4.71
N TYR A 177 -4.82 4.82 -5.39
CA TYR A 177 -5.04 4.27 -6.72
C TYR A 177 -5.40 2.81 -6.65
N LEU A 178 -6.62 2.50 -7.05
CA LEU A 178 -7.20 1.17 -7.03
C LEU A 178 -7.26 0.61 -8.45
N PHE A 179 -6.87 -0.64 -8.58
CA PHE A 179 -7.12 -1.43 -9.75
C PHE A 179 -8.62 -1.70 -9.89
N THR A 180 -9.16 -1.30 -11.02
CA THR A 180 -10.46 -1.73 -11.53
C THR A 180 -10.28 -2.24 -12.95
N ALA A 181 -11.14 -3.15 -13.40
CA ALA A 181 -11.07 -3.67 -14.77
C ALA A 181 -11.12 -2.55 -15.83
N GLU A 182 -11.84 -1.47 -15.55
CA GLU A 182 -11.98 -0.30 -16.43
C GLU A 182 -10.78 0.66 -16.40
N SER A 183 -9.81 0.42 -15.51
CA SER A 183 -8.57 1.21 -15.42
C SER A 183 -7.35 0.49 -15.97
N VAL A 184 -7.56 -0.58 -16.74
CA VAL A 184 -6.48 -1.30 -17.41
C VAL A 184 -6.71 -1.28 -18.90
N VAL A 185 -5.66 -0.92 -19.64
CA VAL A 185 -5.64 -1.01 -21.09
C VAL A 185 -4.68 -2.11 -21.51
N THR A 186 -5.16 -3.03 -22.34
CA THR A 186 -4.31 -4.07 -22.94
C THR A 186 -3.79 -3.59 -24.29
N VAL A 187 -2.46 -3.47 -24.41
CA VAL A 187 -1.78 -3.01 -25.63
C VAL A 187 -0.90 -4.15 -26.19
N PRO A 188 -1.11 -4.61 -27.42
CA PRO A 188 -0.20 -5.58 -28.04
C PRO A 188 1.16 -4.93 -28.34
N PHE A 189 2.24 -5.68 -28.17
CA PHE A 189 3.59 -5.26 -28.55
C PHE A 189 4.30 -6.34 -29.36
N LYS A 190 5.25 -5.89 -30.18
CA LYS A 190 6.12 -6.73 -30.99
C LYS A 190 7.49 -6.08 -31.14
N VAL A 191 8.53 -6.80 -30.75
CA VAL A 191 9.93 -6.44 -30.94
C VAL A 191 10.55 -7.50 -31.84
N VAL A 192 11.29 -7.09 -32.86
CA VAL A 192 11.95 -7.98 -33.81
C VAL A 192 13.46 -7.82 -33.70
N ASP A 193 14.18 -8.88 -34.09
CA ASP A 193 15.64 -8.89 -34.22
C ASP A 193 16.40 -8.44 -32.95
N VAL A 194 15.99 -8.96 -31.79
CA VAL A 194 16.64 -8.65 -30.51
C VAL A 194 18.01 -9.36 -30.45
N PRO A 195 19.13 -8.64 -30.30
CA PRO A 195 20.45 -9.24 -30.22
C PRO A 195 20.59 -10.09 -28.96
N LEU A 196 21.21 -11.26 -29.09
CA LEU A 196 21.57 -12.09 -27.94
C LEU A 196 22.93 -11.63 -27.38
N PRO A 197 23.08 -11.50 -26.05
CA PRO A 197 24.35 -11.13 -25.42
C PRO A 197 25.44 -12.18 -25.58
#